data_AF-A0A4Y7UI21-F1
#
_entry.id   AF-A0A4Y7UI21-F1
#
_cell.length_a   1.000
_cell.length_b   1.000
_cell.length_c   1.000
_cell.angle_alpha   90.00
_cell.angle_beta   90.00
_cell.angle_gamma   90.00
#
_symmetry.space_group_name_H-M   'P 1'
#
loop_
_entity.id
_entity.type
_entity.pdbx_description
1 polymer ?
#
loop_
_entity_poly.entity_id
_entity_poly.type
_entity_poly.pdbx_seq_one_letter_code
_entity_poly.pdbx_strand_id
1 'polypeptide(L)'
;MKKIFILGFIILSTISCRAQTIVPVEKMGDYIDAGDGIPDNTYLKDVNNLLTKFVGTWKGNYQGKDYTLYISKTTSKYETITRDRLLIRYLITSSNGSVLENTQSIPDNSPYIIAGSYFSKDLAVYALNFGGKNSLCGNAGTVFIRTKNAANTLMSLGFEPNKIMISEDTCPGFKLAELTFPRNNSIMLTKQ
;
A
#
# COMPACT_ATOMS: atom_id res chain seq x y z
N MET A 1 -29.06 -23.10 -44.33
CA MET A 1 -29.38 -21.68 -44.05
C MET A 1 -29.50 -21.37 -42.55
N LYS A 2 -30.29 -22.11 -41.75
CA LYS A 2 -30.39 -21.91 -40.28
C LYS A 2 -29.04 -22.00 -39.52
N LYS A 3 -28.14 -22.91 -39.93
CA LYS A 3 -26.80 -23.06 -39.31
C LYS A 3 -25.84 -21.88 -39.57
N ILE A 4 -26.02 -21.15 -40.69
CA ILE A 4 -25.19 -19.97 -41.04
C ILE A 4 -25.63 -18.75 -40.23
N PHE A 5 -26.94 -18.59 -39.99
CA PHE A 5 -27.47 -17.53 -39.12
C PHE A 5 -27.00 -17.67 -37.65
N ILE A 6 -26.89 -18.91 -37.16
CA ILE A 6 -26.38 -19.17 -35.79
C ILE A 6 -24.89 -18.81 -35.68
N LEU A 7 -24.09 -19.07 -36.72
CA LEU A 7 -22.67 -18.74 -36.73
C LEU A 7 -22.41 -17.23 -36.76
N GLY A 8 -23.24 -16.46 -37.48
CA GLY A 8 -23.17 -14.99 -37.49
C GLY A 8 -23.50 -14.35 -36.14
N PHE A 9 -24.43 -14.94 -35.37
CA PHE A 9 -24.84 -14.41 -34.06
C PHE A 9 -23.76 -14.57 -32.98
N ILE A 10 -22.95 -15.63 -33.05
CA ILE A 10 -21.83 -15.89 -32.12
C ILE A 10 -20.67 -14.90 -32.35
N ILE A 11 -20.45 -14.48 -33.60
CA ILE A 11 -19.38 -13.53 -33.97
C ILE A 11 -19.74 -12.09 -33.53
N LEU A 12 -21.02 -11.72 -33.50
CA LEU A 12 -21.45 -10.39 -32.99
C LEU A 12 -21.43 -10.28 -31.46
N SER A 13 -21.42 -11.39 -30.72
CA SER A 13 -21.41 -11.35 -29.24
C SER A 13 -20.04 -11.11 -28.60
N THR A 14 -18.94 -11.19 -29.37
CA THR A 14 -17.58 -11.02 -28.83
C THR A 14 -17.06 -9.57 -28.89
N ILE A 15 -17.74 -8.68 -29.61
CA ILE A 15 -17.29 -7.30 -29.86
C ILE A 15 -17.67 -6.31 -28.75
N SER A 16 -18.49 -6.72 -27.77
CA SER A 16 -18.97 -5.84 -26.69
C SER A 16 -18.30 -6.05 -25.33
N CYS A 17 -17.31 -6.94 -25.24
CA CYS A 17 -16.55 -7.09 -23.99
C CYS A 17 -15.55 -5.93 -23.87
N ARG A 18 -15.87 -4.94 -23.04
CA ARG A 18 -14.92 -3.92 -22.56
C ARG A 18 -13.88 -4.61 -21.65
N ALA A 19 -12.90 -5.29 -22.26
CA ALA A 19 -11.83 -5.94 -21.54
C ALA A 19 -10.96 -4.89 -20.83
N GLN A 20 -10.56 -5.17 -19.59
CA GLN A 20 -9.64 -4.30 -18.87
C GLN A 20 -8.26 -4.28 -19.56
N THR A 21 -7.66 -3.10 -19.67
CA THR A 21 -6.29 -2.97 -20.16
C THR A 21 -5.32 -3.34 -19.04
N ILE A 22 -4.62 -4.46 -19.18
CA ILE A 22 -3.63 -4.89 -18.18
C ILE A 22 -2.36 -4.07 -18.37
N VAL A 23 -1.94 -3.41 -17.29
CA VAL A 23 -0.70 -2.62 -17.21
C VAL A 23 0.11 -3.13 -16.01
N PRO A 24 1.44 -3.32 -16.13
CA PRO A 24 2.28 -3.70 -14.99
C PRO A 24 2.18 -2.70 -13.82
N VAL A 25 2.08 -3.19 -12.58
CA VAL A 25 1.87 -2.35 -11.38
C VAL A 25 2.97 -1.30 -11.17
N GLU A 26 4.20 -1.60 -11.59
CA GLU A 26 5.34 -0.68 -11.54
C GLU A 26 5.18 0.56 -12.44
N LYS A 27 4.26 0.53 -13.41
CA LYS A 27 3.92 1.69 -14.24
C LYS A 27 3.06 2.74 -13.53
N MET A 28 2.63 2.48 -12.30
CA MET A 28 1.94 3.48 -11.49
C MET A 28 2.75 4.78 -11.33
N GLY A 29 4.08 4.68 -11.20
CA GLY A 29 4.95 5.85 -11.10
C GLY A 29 4.88 6.75 -12.34
N ASP A 30 4.82 6.15 -13.53
CA ASP A 30 4.73 6.89 -14.81
C ASP A 30 3.43 7.72 -14.87
N TYR A 31 2.31 7.19 -14.38
CA TYR A 31 1.04 7.94 -14.33
C TYR A 31 1.06 9.07 -13.29
N ILE A 32 1.72 8.88 -12.15
CA ILE A 32 1.90 9.92 -11.13
C ILE A 32 2.76 11.06 -11.70
N ASP A 33 3.87 10.72 -12.34
CA ASP A 33 4.81 11.69 -12.93
C ASP A 33 4.15 12.49 -14.07
N ALA A 34 3.33 11.84 -14.91
CA ALA A 34 2.62 12.49 -16.01
C ALA A 34 1.51 13.44 -15.54
N GLY A 35 0.82 13.12 -14.44
CA GLY A 35 -0.25 13.95 -13.87
C GLY A 35 -1.61 13.88 -14.59
N ASP A 36 -1.69 13.15 -15.71
CA ASP A 36 -2.92 13.00 -16.51
C ASP A 36 -3.89 11.94 -15.96
N GLY A 37 -3.53 11.29 -14.85
CA GLY A 37 -4.31 10.21 -14.24
C GLY A 37 -4.10 8.84 -14.90
N ILE A 38 -4.85 7.85 -14.42
CA ILE A 38 -4.81 6.48 -14.95
C ILE A 38 -5.98 6.33 -15.94
N PRO A 39 -5.74 5.85 -17.18
CA PRO A 39 -6.81 5.63 -18.14
C PRO A 39 -7.91 4.71 -17.61
N ASP A 40 -9.16 5.00 -17.95
CA ASP A 40 -10.31 4.18 -17.56
C ASP A 40 -10.16 2.71 -17.96
N ASN A 41 -10.74 1.82 -17.14
CA ASN A 41 -10.70 0.36 -17.33
C ASN A 41 -9.28 -0.23 -17.31
N THR A 42 -8.32 0.45 -16.70
CA THR A 42 -6.97 -0.08 -16.48
C THR A 42 -6.93 -1.02 -15.28
N TYR A 43 -6.25 -2.15 -15.45
CA TYR A 43 -5.84 -3.02 -14.36
C TYR A 43 -4.31 -2.96 -14.18
N LEU A 44 -3.87 -2.24 -13.14
CA LEU A 44 -2.50 -2.25 -12.64
C LEU A 44 -2.19 -3.58 -11.93
N LYS A 45 -1.69 -4.55 -12.68
CA LYS A 45 -1.49 -5.92 -12.23
C LYS A 45 -0.02 -6.18 -11.89
N ASP A 46 0.23 -6.91 -10.81
CA ASP A 46 1.58 -7.32 -10.43
C ASP A 46 2.02 -8.55 -11.23
N VAL A 47 2.28 -8.34 -12.52
CA VAL A 47 2.65 -9.37 -13.49
C VAL A 47 4.07 -9.91 -13.26
N ASN A 48 4.94 -9.11 -12.66
CA ASN A 48 6.35 -9.44 -12.40
C ASN A 48 6.60 -9.90 -10.96
N ASN A 49 5.55 -10.17 -10.18
CA ASN A 49 5.62 -10.65 -8.79
C ASN A 49 6.48 -9.76 -7.87
N LEU A 50 6.51 -8.45 -8.13
CA LEU A 50 7.30 -7.49 -7.37
C LEU A 50 6.77 -7.30 -5.95
N LEU A 51 5.48 -7.53 -5.72
CA LEU A 51 4.84 -7.39 -4.40
C LEU A 51 5.04 -8.63 -3.52
N THR A 52 5.15 -9.82 -4.13
CA THR A 52 5.18 -11.12 -3.42
C THR A 52 6.32 -11.20 -2.39
N LYS A 53 7.47 -10.58 -2.67
CA LYS A 53 8.62 -10.56 -1.74
C LYS A 53 8.30 -9.95 -0.37
N PHE A 54 7.32 -9.03 -0.30
CA PHE A 54 6.93 -8.35 0.93
C PHE A 54 5.85 -9.09 1.73
N VAL A 55 5.10 -10.00 1.10
CA VAL A 55 3.98 -10.71 1.75
C VAL A 55 4.49 -11.59 2.90
N GLY A 56 3.82 -11.52 4.05
CA GLY A 56 4.13 -12.30 5.25
C GLY A 56 4.09 -11.46 6.54
N THR A 57 4.54 -12.07 7.62
CA THR A 57 4.70 -11.41 8.92
C THR A 57 6.15 -10.96 9.10
N TRP A 58 6.31 -9.72 9.53
CA TRP A 58 7.62 -9.09 9.74
C TRP A 58 7.71 -8.55 11.16
N LYS A 59 8.84 -8.78 11.83
CA LYS A 59 9.07 -8.28 13.19
C LYS A 59 10.34 -7.45 13.28
N GLY A 60 10.35 -6.45 14.14
CA GLY A 60 11.51 -5.63 14.42
C GLY A 60 11.32 -4.82 15.68
N ASN A 61 12.41 -4.26 16.20
CA ASN A 61 12.38 -3.41 17.39
C ASN A 61 13.01 -2.06 17.05
N TYR A 62 12.43 -0.99 17.60
CA TYR A 62 13.03 0.34 17.54
C TYR A 62 12.69 1.13 18.81
N GLN A 63 13.73 1.61 19.51
CA GLN A 63 13.62 2.44 20.72
C GLN A 63 12.64 1.89 21.77
N GLY A 64 12.72 0.58 22.05
CA GLY A 64 11.89 -0.06 23.08
C GLY A 64 10.44 -0.33 22.67
N LYS A 65 10.09 -0.13 21.40
CA LYS A 65 8.83 -0.59 20.79
C LYS A 65 9.11 -1.78 19.88
N ASP A 66 8.33 -2.83 20.03
CA ASP A 66 8.31 -3.98 19.13
C ASP A 66 7.22 -3.78 18.07
N TYR A 67 7.60 -3.91 16.81
CA TYR A 67 6.74 -3.76 15.65
C TYR A 67 6.53 -5.13 15.02
N THR A 68 5.28 -5.51 14.83
CA THR A 68 4.88 -6.64 14.00
C THR A 68 4.02 -6.14 12.85
N LEU A 69 4.46 -6.34 11.61
CA LEU A 69 3.71 -6.02 10.41
C LEU A 69 3.12 -7.28 9.80
N TYR A 70 1.87 -7.20 9.39
CA TYR A 70 1.14 -8.24 8.67
C TYR A 70 0.86 -7.73 7.27
N ILE A 71 1.61 -8.22 6.29
CA ILE A 71 1.59 -7.75 4.91
C ILE A 71 0.86 -8.77 4.04
N SER A 72 -0.24 -8.35 3.42
CA SER A 72 -0.99 -9.15 2.46
C SER A 72 -1.07 -8.45 1.10
N LYS A 73 -1.09 -9.23 0.02
CA LYS A 73 -1.41 -8.73 -1.33
C LYS A 73 -2.91 -8.83 -1.55
N THR A 74 -3.51 -7.79 -2.13
CA THR A 74 -4.93 -7.76 -2.51
C THR A 74 -5.11 -7.16 -3.89
N THR A 75 -6.23 -7.47 -4.53
CA THR A 75 -6.70 -6.79 -5.74
C THR A 75 -7.88 -5.92 -5.36
N SER A 76 -7.73 -4.60 -5.46
CA SER A 76 -8.78 -3.63 -5.15
C SER A 76 -9.26 -2.93 -6.42
N LYS A 77 -10.55 -2.61 -6.46
CA LYS A 77 -11.17 -1.83 -7.53
C LYS A 77 -11.66 -0.49 -6.97
N TYR A 78 -11.30 0.59 -7.65
CA TYR A 78 -11.81 1.94 -7.40
C TYR A 78 -12.31 2.49 -8.74
N GLU A 79 -13.62 2.75 -8.82
CA GLU A 79 -14.29 3.13 -10.06
C GLU A 79 -13.98 2.14 -11.22
N THR A 80 -13.37 2.61 -12.30
CA THR A 80 -12.98 1.79 -13.46
C THR A 80 -11.59 1.17 -13.32
N ILE A 81 -10.81 1.58 -12.31
CA ILE A 81 -9.42 1.18 -12.11
C ILE A 81 -9.34 -0.02 -11.17
N THR A 82 -8.63 -1.05 -11.58
CA THR A 82 -8.28 -2.20 -10.74
C THR A 82 -6.78 -2.18 -10.45
N ARG A 83 -6.37 -2.56 -9.24
CA ARG A 83 -4.95 -2.60 -8.86
C ARG A 83 -4.63 -3.73 -7.90
N ASP A 84 -3.52 -4.41 -8.16
CA ASP A 84 -2.83 -5.24 -7.17
C ASP A 84 -1.97 -4.35 -6.25
N ARG A 85 -2.16 -4.45 -4.94
CA ARG A 85 -1.41 -3.66 -3.96
C ARG A 85 -1.19 -4.44 -2.67
N LEU A 86 -0.27 -3.94 -1.85
CA LEU A 86 -0.12 -4.43 -0.47
C LEU A 86 -1.10 -3.71 0.45
N LEU A 87 -1.64 -4.45 1.42
CA LEU A 87 -2.23 -3.91 2.64
C LEU A 87 -1.35 -4.32 3.81
N ILE A 88 -1.02 -3.39 4.69
CA ILE A 88 -0.22 -3.64 5.88
C ILE A 88 -1.04 -3.26 7.10
N ARG A 89 -1.25 -4.26 7.95
CA ARG A 89 -1.71 -4.09 9.33
C ARG A 89 -0.51 -4.23 10.25
N TYR A 90 -0.62 -3.72 11.45
CA TYR A 90 0.49 -3.71 12.40
C TYR A 90 0.01 -3.84 13.84
N LEU A 91 0.89 -4.41 14.65
CA LEU A 91 0.81 -4.48 16.09
C LEU A 91 2.09 -3.84 16.63
N ILE A 92 1.93 -2.90 17.55
CA ILE A 92 3.02 -2.25 18.26
C ILE A 92 2.84 -2.53 19.74
N THR A 93 3.86 -3.09 20.37
CA THR A 93 3.92 -3.32 21.81
C THR A 93 5.11 -2.58 22.41
N SER A 94 5.02 -2.18 23.67
CA SER A 94 6.20 -1.77 24.43
C SER A 94 7.04 -2.98 24.82
N SER A 95 8.29 -2.73 25.22
CA SER A 95 9.25 -3.76 25.64
C SER A 95 8.80 -4.65 26.80
N ASN A 96 7.80 -4.22 27.58
CA ASN A 96 7.17 -4.99 28.66
C ASN A 96 5.95 -5.81 28.20
N GLY A 97 5.62 -5.80 26.90
CA GLY A 97 4.52 -6.57 26.32
C GLY A 97 3.16 -5.85 26.28
N SER A 98 3.03 -4.62 26.79
CA SER A 98 1.78 -3.87 26.68
C SER A 98 1.48 -3.47 25.24
N VAL A 99 0.23 -3.61 24.81
CA VAL A 99 -0.22 -3.20 23.47
C VAL A 99 -0.36 -1.68 23.42
N LEU A 100 0.41 -1.05 22.53
CA LEU A 100 0.33 0.39 22.24
C LEU A 100 -0.64 0.66 21.09
N GLU A 101 -0.58 -0.17 20.04
CA GLU A 101 -1.47 -0.05 18.89
C GLU A 101 -1.68 -1.40 18.21
N ASN A 102 -2.90 -1.69 17.77
CA ASN A 102 -3.22 -2.90 17.02
C ASN A 102 -4.24 -2.59 15.93
N THR A 103 -3.88 -2.84 14.68
CA THR A 103 -4.74 -2.62 13.51
C THR A 103 -5.18 -3.91 12.83
N GLN A 104 -4.95 -5.08 13.45
CA GLN A 104 -5.26 -6.39 12.85
C GLN A 104 -6.75 -6.57 12.51
N SER A 105 -7.65 -5.99 13.31
CA SER A 105 -9.10 -6.07 13.09
C SER A 105 -9.66 -5.00 12.14
N ILE A 106 -8.83 -4.07 11.67
CA ILE A 106 -9.29 -2.99 10.78
C ILE A 106 -9.60 -3.57 9.39
N PRO A 107 -10.73 -3.24 8.75
CA PRO A 107 -11.11 -3.81 7.45
C PRO A 107 -10.28 -3.24 6.29
N ASP A 108 -10.23 -3.97 5.17
CA ASP A 108 -9.43 -3.66 3.97
C ASP A 108 -9.78 -2.31 3.31
N ASN A 109 -11.00 -1.81 3.52
CA ASN A 109 -11.47 -0.54 2.95
C ASN A 109 -11.26 0.67 3.89
N SER A 110 -10.69 0.46 5.07
CA SER A 110 -10.43 1.53 6.02
C SER A 110 -9.30 2.44 5.56
N PRO A 111 -9.38 3.76 5.79
CA PRO A 111 -8.26 4.66 5.57
C PRO A 111 -7.13 4.49 6.61
N TYR A 112 -7.36 3.72 7.68
CA TYR A 112 -6.42 3.52 8.80
C TYR A 112 -5.54 2.27 8.67
N ILE A 113 -5.53 1.61 7.52
CA ILE A 113 -4.51 0.61 7.18
C ILE A 113 -3.50 1.21 6.20
N ILE A 114 -2.27 0.73 6.25
CA ILE A 114 -1.24 1.17 5.31
C ILE A 114 -1.52 0.49 3.97
N ALA A 115 -1.61 1.27 2.89
CA ALA A 115 -1.96 0.77 1.57
C ALA A 115 -0.89 1.11 0.52
N GLY A 116 -0.52 0.12 -0.28
CA GLY A 116 0.48 0.25 -1.33
C GLY A 116 0.09 1.28 -2.40
N SER A 117 1.06 2.11 -2.77
CA SER A 117 0.87 3.21 -3.72
C SER A 117 1.63 2.93 -5.02
N TYR A 118 2.96 3.06 -5.03
CA TYR A 118 3.79 2.94 -6.24
C TYR A 118 5.21 2.43 -5.92
N PHE A 119 5.93 1.97 -6.94
CA PHE A 119 7.35 1.63 -6.86
C PHE A 119 8.22 2.83 -7.26
N SER A 120 9.39 2.97 -6.62
CA SER A 120 10.44 3.85 -7.13
C SER A 120 10.89 3.44 -8.53
N LYS A 121 11.51 4.36 -9.28
CA LYS A 121 11.95 4.11 -10.67
C LYS A 121 12.91 2.92 -10.81
N ASP A 122 13.72 2.66 -9.79
CA ASP A 122 14.64 1.51 -9.72
C ASP A 122 14.00 0.22 -9.17
N LEU A 123 12.69 0.25 -8.87
CA LEU A 123 11.90 -0.85 -8.29
C LEU A 123 12.40 -1.37 -6.92
N ALA A 124 13.33 -0.64 -6.30
CA ALA A 124 13.96 -1.05 -5.05
C ALA A 124 13.13 -0.67 -3.82
N VAL A 125 12.28 0.36 -3.93
CA VAL A 125 11.44 0.88 -2.84
C VAL A 125 9.98 0.81 -3.25
N TYR A 126 9.13 0.35 -2.34
CA TYR A 126 7.69 0.44 -2.50
C TYR A 126 7.14 1.48 -1.52
N ALA A 127 6.47 2.49 -2.05
CA ALA A 127 5.84 3.56 -1.29
C ALA A 127 4.40 3.17 -0.93
N LEU A 128 4.02 3.39 0.32
CA LEU A 128 2.70 3.10 0.85
C LEU A 128 2.13 4.31 1.57
N ASN A 129 0.84 4.54 1.40
CA ASN A 129 0.11 5.59 2.11
C ASN A 129 -0.19 5.13 3.53
N PHE A 130 0.08 5.98 4.52
CA PHE A 130 -0.21 5.73 5.92
C PHE A 130 -1.03 6.89 6.51
N GLY A 131 -2.17 6.54 7.13
CA GLY A 131 -2.93 7.41 8.01
C GLY A 131 -3.06 6.77 9.38
N GLY A 132 -2.29 7.24 10.35
CA GLY A 132 -2.35 6.78 11.72
C GLY A 132 -3.46 7.45 12.53
N LYS A 133 -3.56 7.09 13.82
CA LYS A 133 -4.35 7.85 14.79
C LYS A 133 -3.85 9.30 14.82
N ASN A 134 -4.76 10.27 14.88
CA ASN A 134 -4.42 11.70 14.82
C ASN A 134 -3.67 12.10 13.53
N SER A 135 -4.07 11.53 12.39
CA SER A 135 -3.54 11.86 11.06
C SER A 135 -3.58 13.36 10.75
N LEU A 136 -4.64 14.06 11.19
CA LEU A 136 -4.79 15.51 11.08
C LEU A 136 -3.73 16.29 11.87
N CYS A 137 -3.11 15.67 12.87
CA CYS A 137 -2.04 16.26 13.69
C CYS A 137 -0.65 15.72 13.34
N GLY A 138 -0.48 15.21 12.13
CA GLY A 138 0.84 14.92 11.55
C GLY A 138 1.25 13.45 11.60
N ASN A 139 0.45 12.58 12.22
CA ASN A 139 0.69 11.14 12.19
C ASN A 139 0.13 10.49 10.92
N ALA A 140 0.53 11.03 9.77
CA ALA A 140 0.18 10.54 8.45
C ALA A 140 1.30 10.88 7.48
N GLY A 141 1.49 10.07 6.45
CA GLY A 141 2.59 10.23 5.51
C GLY A 141 2.79 9.05 4.60
N THR A 142 4.02 8.93 4.10
CA THR A 142 4.42 7.83 3.23
C THR A 142 5.36 6.88 3.98
N VAL A 143 4.99 5.61 4.04
CA VAL A 143 5.86 4.53 4.48
C VAL A 143 6.61 3.99 3.27
N PHE A 144 7.90 3.75 3.42
CA PHE A 144 8.76 3.18 2.39
C PHE A 144 9.33 1.85 2.86
N ILE A 145 9.09 0.79 2.11
CA ILE A 145 9.67 -0.54 2.38
C ILE A 145 10.66 -0.95 1.29
N ARG A 146 11.75 -1.60 1.72
CA ARG A 146 12.80 -2.12 0.83
C ARG A 146 13.40 -3.40 1.40
N THR A 147 13.44 -4.47 0.60
CA THR A 147 14.19 -5.67 0.97
C THR A 147 15.70 -5.39 0.88
N LYS A 148 16.47 -5.98 1.80
CA LYS A 148 17.89 -5.67 2.02
C LYS A 148 18.83 -6.82 1.68
N ASN A 149 18.29 -7.99 1.36
CA ASN A 149 19.06 -9.16 0.97
C ASN A 149 18.36 -9.92 -0.17
N ALA A 150 19.13 -10.73 -0.90
CA ALA A 150 18.63 -11.52 -2.02
C ALA A 150 17.56 -12.53 -1.61
N ALA A 151 17.62 -13.03 -0.36
CA ALA A 151 16.63 -13.95 0.19
C ALA A 151 15.29 -13.27 0.55
N ASN A 152 15.20 -11.93 0.49
CA ASN A 152 14.01 -11.15 0.88
C ASN A 152 13.50 -11.50 2.29
N THR A 153 14.42 -11.72 3.24
CA THR A 153 14.11 -12.00 4.65
C THR A 153 14.45 -10.84 5.59
N LEU A 154 15.13 -9.81 5.07
CA LEU A 154 15.44 -8.58 5.79
C LEU A 154 14.84 -7.38 5.03
N MET A 155 14.13 -6.51 5.75
CA MET A 155 13.47 -5.34 5.19
C MET A 155 13.74 -4.11 6.04
N SER A 156 13.92 -2.95 5.41
CA SER A 156 13.85 -1.66 6.11
C SER A 156 12.50 -1.02 5.88
N LEU A 157 11.92 -0.44 6.93
CA LEU A 157 10.78 0.46 6.87
C LEU A 157 11.23 1.87 7.26
N GLY A 158 11.12 2.83 6.34
CA GLY A 158 11.25 4.26 6.62
C GLY A 158 9.89 4.96 6.56
N PHE A 159 9.79 6.13 7.19
CA PHE A 159 8.55 6.91 7.20
C PHE A 159 8.84 8.39 6.97
N GLU A 160 8.15 9.01 6.01
CA GLU A 160 8.15 10.45 5.81
C GLU A 160 6.75 11.01 6.10
N PRO A 161 6.56 11.73 7.22
CA PRO A 161 5.31 12.41 7.54
C PRO A 161 5.00 13.51 6.52
N ASN A 162 3.70 13.68 6.24
CA ASN A 162 3.21 14.76 5.39
C ASN A 162 3.58 16.13 5.97
N LYS A 163 3.81 17.10 5.08
CA LYS A 163 3.85 18.51 5.46
C LYS A 163 2.42 18.99 5.64
N ILE A 164 2.06 19.36 6.85
CA ILE A 164 0.70 19.80 7.19
C ILE A 164 0.72 21.14 7.91
N MET A 165 -0.35 21.90 7.76
CA MET A 165 -0.70 22.99 8.66
C MET A 165 -1.69 22.44 9.69
N ILE A 166 -1.40 22.65 10.97
CA ILE A 166 -2.29 22.23 12.06
C ILE A 166 -3.11 23.43 12.55
N SER A 167 -4.33 23.16 13.03
CA SER A 167 -5.18 24.15 13.67
C SER A 167 -5.47 23.77 15.11
N GLU A 168 -5.80 24.75 15.94
CA GLU A 168 -6.23 24.51 17.32
C GLU A 168 -7.48 23.60 17.39
N ASP A 169 -8.41 23.75 16.43
CA ASP A 169 -9.66 22.96 16.37
C ASP A 169 -9.41 21.46 16.15
N THR A 170 -8.36 21.12 15.39
CA THR A 170 -8.03 19.73 15.06
C THR A 170 -6.94 19.17 15.97
N CYS A 171 -6.04 20.03 16.45
CA CYS A 171 -4.86 19.68 17.22
C CYS A 171 -4.70 20.67 18.39
N PRO A 172 -5.38 20.42 19.53
CA PRO A 172 -5.38 21.33 20.67
C PRO A 172 -3.97 21.70 21.16
N GLY A 173 -3.75 22.99 21.41
CA GLY A 173 -2.48 23.59 21.77
C GLY A 173 -1.44 23.61 20.66
N PHE A 174 -1.85 23.53 19.39
CA PHE A 174 -0.97 23.36 18.22
C PHE A 174 0.05 22.22 18.40
N LYS A 175 -0.37 21.12 19.03
CA LYS A 175 0.52 19.99 19.33
C LYS A 175 0.49 18.95 18.22
N LEU A 176 1.68 18.60 17.73
CA LEU A 176 1.84 17.45 16.84
C LEU A 176 1.62 16.15 17.60
N ALA A 177 1.02 15.18 16.92
CA ALA A 177 0.88 13.82 17.43
C ALA A 177 2.24 13.12 17.54
N GLU A 178 2.35 12.19 18.48
CA GLU A 178 3.42 11.21 18.46
C GLU A 178 3.32 10.36 17.18
N LEU A 179 4.43 10.20 16.48
CA LEU A 179 4.46 9.45 15.23
C LEU A 179 4.47 7.94 15.51
N THR A 180 3.62 7.20 14.78
CA THR A 180 3.60 5.73 14.83
C THR A 180 4.91 5.12 14.34
N PHE A 181 5.56 5.74 13.35
CA PHE A 181 6.84 5.33 12.78
C PHE A 181 7.88 6.45 12.88
N PRO A 182 9.19 6.14 12.98
CA PRO A 182 10.24 7.14 13.10
C PRO A 182 10.51 7.88 11.77
N ARG A 183 10.63 9.22 11.82
CA ARG A 183 10.88 10.08 10.64
C ARG A 183 12.31 10.01 10.09
N ASN A 184 13.32 9.91 10.96
CA ASN A 184 14.74 10.05 10.58
C ASN A 184 15.53 8.74 10.62
N ASN A 185 14.86 7.63 10.88
CA ASN A 185 15.48 6.33 11.04
C ASN A 185 14.63 5.27 10.35
N SER A 186 15.26 4.19 9.91
CA SER A 186 14.53 3.02 9.42
C SER A 186 14.43 1.97 10.51
N ILE A 187 13.27 1.34 10.61
CA ILE A 187 13.08 0.12 11.40
C ILE A 187 13.57 -1.04 10.54
N MET A 188 14.48 -1.85 11.09
CA MET A 188 14.90 -3.10 10.46
C MET A 188 13.98 -4.22 10.91
N LEU A 189 13.44 -4.95 9.94
CA LEU A 189 12.43 -5.98 10.12
C LEU A 189 12.91 -7.30 9.53
N THR A 190 12.68 -8.40 10.25
CA THR A 190 12.95 -9.76 9.80
C THR A 190 11.65 -10.50 9.51
N LYS A 191 11.65 -11.23 8.39
CA LYS A 191 10.54 -12.10 8.02
C LYS A 191 10.46 -13.28 8.99
N GLN A 192 9.25 -13.63 9.42
CA GLN A 192 8.98 -14.76 10.33
C GLN A 192 8.63 -16.03 9.55
#